data_AF-A0A7Z7IKH2-F1
#
_entry.id   AF-A0A7Z7IKH2-F1
#
_cell.length_a   1.000
_cell.length_b   1.000
_cell.length_c   1.000
_cell.angle_alpha   90.00
_cell.angle_beta   90.00
_cell.angle_gamma   90.00
#
_symmetry.space_group_name_H-M   'P 1'
#
loop_
_entity.id
_entity.type
_entity.pdbx_description
1 polymer ?
#
loop_
_entity_poly.entity_id
_entity_poly.type
_entity_poly.pdbx_seq_one_letter_code
_entity_poly.pdbx_strand_id
1 'polypeptide(L)'
;MVDGDGHEAEDARRLREFTAFDKFTDHELERLVRAAHHTSHSVPWPLIREQTPSDACYILLSGEVGVYVGQDRIAVLGPGEVIGESALRRGKLRSATVTTIGPAEVLRVERDDLAPLLDEIPALREIMEATAAQHVPVSPLPKPKPPRSKVNASVPTELVERFEQAADSAGVGAAAALEDALNQWIERNSTA
;
A
#
# COMPACT_ATOMS: atom_id res chain seq x y z
N MET A 1 15.08 2.16 -29.86
CA MET A 1 13.63 1.89 -29.75
C MET A 1 13.36 0.55 -30.39
N VAL A 2 13.94 -0.48 -29.80
CA VAL A 2 13.93 -1.89 -30.20
C VAL A 2 14.17 -2.58 -28.86
N ASP A 3 13.21 -3.39 -28.37
CA ASP A 3 13.26 -4.28 -27.17
C ASP A 3 11.87 -4.49 -26.52
N GLY A 4 10.80 -3.81 -27.00
CA GLY A 4 9.45 -3.92 -26.43
C GLY A 4 8.69 -5.21 -26.77
N ASP A 5 8.56 -5.53 -28.07
CA ASP A 5 7.69 -6.63 -28.55
C ASP A 5 8.07 -8.03 -28.01
N GLY A 6 9.35 -8.26 -27.68
CA GLY A 6 9.83 -9.58 -27.25
C GLY A 6 9.44 -9.94 -25.80
N HIS A 7 9.42 -8.95 -24.90
CA HIS A 7 9.01 -9.18 -23.51
C HIS A 7 7.49 -9.37 -23.42
N GLU A 8 6.72 -8.64 -24.22
CA GLU A 8 5.26 -8.72 -24.17
C GLU A 8 4.74 -10.10 -24.55
N ALA A 9 5.29 -10.72 -25.60
CA ALA A 9 4.91 -12.07 -26.02
C ALA A 9 5.27 -13.14 -24.98
N GLU A 10 6.43 -13.02 -24.34
CA GLU A 10 6.84 -13.94 -23.28
C GLU A 10 5.96 -13.78 -22.03
N ASP A 11 5.67 -12.55 -21.61
CA ASP A 11 4.80 -12.29 -20.46
C ASP A 11 3.37 -12.79 -20.72
N ALA A 12 2.84 -12.62 -21.94
CA ALA A 12 1.55 -13.20 -22.31
C ALA A 12 1.57 -14.74 -22.24
N ARG A 13 2.67 -15.37 -22.69
CA ARG A 13 2.85 -16.83 -22.56
C ARG A 13 2.87 -17.27 -21.10
N ARG A 14 3.58 -16.54 -20.24
CA ARG A 14 3.66 -16.83 -18.80
C ARG A 14 2.31 -16.70 -18.11
N LEU A 15 1.55 -15.65 -18.42
CA LEU A 15 0.19 -15.49 -17.89
C LEU A 15 -0.69 -16.70 -18.23
N ARG A 16 -0.52 -17.28 -19.42
CA ARG A 16 -1.25 -18.47 -19.87
C ARG A 16 -0.93 -19.74 -19.07
N GLU A 17 0.17 -19.78 -18.34
CA GLU A 17 0.54 -20.92 -17.48
C GLU A 17 -0.23 -20.91 -16.15
N PHE A 18 -0.87 -19.79 -15.79
CA PHE A 18 -1.61 -19.64 -14.55
C PHE A 18 -3.11 -19.91 -14.73
N THR A 19 -3.66 -20.80 -13.91
CA THR A 19 -5.09 -21.20 -13.96
C THR A 19 -6.05 -20.02 -13.82
N ALA A 20 -5.64 -18.94 -13.14
CA ALA A 20 -6.45 -17.74 -13.02
C ALA A 20 -6.79 -17.16 -14.41
N PHE A 21 -5.90 -17.28 -15.38
CA PHE A 21 -5.98 -16.68 -16.71
C PHE A 21 -6.50 -17.64 -17.80
N ASP A 22 -6.95 -18.85 -17.45
CA ASP A 22 -7.46 -19.85 -18.41
C ASP A 22 -8.59 -19.34 -19.30
N LYS A 23 -9.39 -18.39 -18.79
CA LYS A 23 -10.52 -17.79 -19.50
C LYS A 23 -10.14 -16.70 -20.51
N PHE A 24 -8.89 -16.25 -20.52
CA PHE A 24 -8.44 -15.19 -21.41
C PHE A 24 -8.11 -15.77 -22.78
N THR A 25 -8.52 -15.11 -23.84
CA THR A 25 -8.00 -15.36 -25.20
C THR A 25 -6.56 -14.84 -25.31
N ASP A 26 -5.80 -15.32 -26.30
CA ASP A 26 -4.43 -14.83 -26.54
C ASP A 26 -4.42 -13.31 -26.79
N HIS A 27 -5.38 -12.82 -27.56
CA HIS A 27 -5.54 -11.39 -27.83
C HIS A 27 -5.78 -10.57 -26.55
N GLU A 28 -6.57 -11.09 -25.61
CA GLU A 28 -6.81 -10.42 -24.32
C GLU A 28 -5.57 -10.42 -23.43
N LEU A 29 -4.79 -11.53 -23.39
CA LEU A 29 -3.52 -11.58 -22.66
C LEU A 29 -2.52 -10.57 -23.23
N GLU A 30 -2.35 -10.55 -24.55
CA GLU A 30 -1.48 -9.58 -25.19
C GLU A 30 -1.94 -8.14 -24.95
N ARG A 31 -3.26 -7.88 -25.00
CA ARG A 31 -3.84 -6.56 -24.73
C ARG A 31 -3.56 -6.09 -23.31
N LEU A 32 -3.68 -7.00 -22.33
CA LEU A 32 -3.35 -6.76 -20.93
C LEU A 32 -1.86 -6.45 -20.76
N VAL A 33 -0.98 -7.26 -21.35
CA VAL A 33 0.47 -7.08 -21.24
C VAL A 33 0.93 -5.78 -21.89
N ARG A 34 0.39 -5.44 -23.07
CA ARG A 34 0.66 -4.15 -23.75
C ARG A 34 0.30 -2.92 -22.91
N ALA A 35 -0.68 -3.05 -22.03
CA ALA A 35 -1.10 -1.98 -21.13
C ALA A 35 -0.38 -2.01 -19.77
N ALA A 36 0.47 -3.00 -19.53
CA ALA A 36 1.17 -3.17 -18.28
C ALA A 36 2.64 -2.77 -18.43
N HIS A 37 3.24 -2.38 -17.30
CA HIS A 37 4.68 -2.18 -17.18
C HIS A 37 5.31 -3.37 -16.48
N HIS A 38 6.18 -4.10 -17.17
CA HIS A 38 7.01 -5.13 -16.56
C HIS A 38 8.05 -4.47 -15.64
N THR A 39 8.15 -4.94 -14.40
CA THR A 39 9.24 -4.59 -13.49
C THR A 39 9.81 -5.83 -12.80
N SER A 40 11.14 -5.92 -12.73
CA SER A 40 11.86 -6.99 -12.04
C SER A 40 12.56 -6.44 -10.80
N HIS A 41 12.53 -7.20 -9.71
CA HIS A 41 13.17 -6.86 -8.45
C HIS A 41 14.08 -8.00 -8.04
N SER A 42 15.36 -7.73 -7.74
CA SER A 42 16.34 -8.74 -7.33
C SER A 42 16.42 -8.96 -5.82
N VAL A 43 15.78 -8.09 -5.05
CA VAL A 43 15.76 -8.05 -3.59
C VAL A 43 14.34 -7.72 -3.10
N PRO A 44 14.04 -7.89 -1.79
CA PRO A 44 12.76 -7.48 -1.24
C PRO A 44 12.41 -6.03 -1.60
N TRP A 45 11.22 -5.83 -2.16
CA TRP A 45 10.78 -4.54 -2.69
C TRP A 45 9.32 -4.27 -2.34
N PRO A 46 8.99 -3.12 -1.72
CA PRO A 46 7.62 -2.77 -1.37
C PRO A 46 6.85 -2.31 -2.61
N LEU A 47 5.99 -3.18 -3.14
CA LEU A 47 5.11 -2.88 -4.28
C LEU A 47 3.94 -1.97 -3.86
N ILE A 48 3.36 -2.24 -2.69
CA ILE A 48 2.22 -1.50 -2.14
C ILE A 48 2.54 -1.15 -0.70
N ARG A 49 2.19 0.08 -0.29
CA ARG A 49 2.25 0.50 1.11
C ARG A 49 0.85 0.68 1.68
N GLU A 50 0.63 0.20 2.90
CA GLU A 50 -0.60 0.42 3.63
C GLU A 50 -0.89 1.93 3.80
N GLN A 51 -2.16 2.31 3.83
CA GLN A 51 -2.64 3.67 4.06
C GLN A 51 -2.22 4.71 3.00
N THR A 52 -1.74 4.28 1.84
CA THR A 52 -1.51 5.17 0.69
C THR A 52 -2.69 5.15 -0.27
N PRO A 53 -2.84 6.17 -1.14
CA PRO A 53 -3.73 6.07 -2.29
C PRO A 53 -3.40 4.86 -3.16
N SER A 54 -4.41 4.34 -3.84
CA SER A 54 -4.26 3.30 -4.85
C SER A 54 -4.18 3.92 -6.23
N ASP A 55 -3.15 3.59 -6.98
CA ASP A 55 -2.85 4.14 -8.31
C ASP A 55 -2.61 3.04 -9.35
N ALA A 56 -2.41 1.80 -8.91
CA ALA A 56 -2.14 0.65 -9.78
C ALA A 56 -2.54 -0.69 -9.13
N CYS A 57 -2.65 -1.74 -9.92
CA CYS A 57 -2.62 -3.12 -9.45
C CYS A 57 -1.42 -3.86 -10.05
N TYR A 58 -1.12 -5.02 -9.48
CA TYR A 58 0.04 -5.82 -9.87
C TYR A 58 -0.40 -7.25 -10.18
N ILE A 59 0.29 -7.90 -11.13
CA ILE A 59 0.17 -9.33 -11.39
C ILE A 59 1.56 -9.94 -11.17
N LEU A 60 1.65 -10.95 -10.30
CA LEU A 60 2.94 -11.60 -10.01
C LEU A 60 3.26 -12.63 -11.10
N LEU A 61 4.35 -12.44 -11.83
CA LEU A 61 4.80 -13.38 -12.88
C LEU A 61 5.79 -14.42 -12.35
N SER A 62 6.57 -14.08 -11.32
CA SER A 62 7.51 -14.99 -10.64
C SER A 62 7.85 -14.51 -9.24
N GLY A 63 8.35 -15.41 -8.40
CA GLY A 63 8.70 -15.13 -7.01
C GLY A 63 7.51 -15.18 -6.08
N GLU A 64 7.67 -14.58 -4.89
CA GLU A 64 6.65 -14.54 -3.84
C GLU A 64 6.56 -13.13 -3.24
N VAL A 65 5.37 -12.77 -2.78
CA VAL A 65 5.13 -11.54 -2.02
C VAL A 65 4.53 -11.84 -0.66
N GLY A 66 4.96 -11.10 0.36
CA GLY A 66 4.31 -11.09 1.66
C GLY A 66 3.28 -9.96 1.74
N VAL A 67 2.13 -10.25 2.32
CA VAL A 67 1.08 -9.26 2.63
C VAL A 67 1.10 -8.97 4.12
N TYR A 68 1.18 -7.70 4.48
CA TYR A 68 1.39 -7.23 5.85
C TYR A 68 0.34 -6.21 6.26
N VAL A 69 -0.14 -6.33 7.50
CA VAL A 69 -1.00 -5.32 8.15
C VAL A 69 -0.27 -4.88 9.41
N GLY A 70 0.15 -3.62 9.46
CA GLY A 70 1.12 -3.20 10.48
C GLY A 70 2.43 -3.99 10.35
N GLN A 71 2.76 -4.80 11.36
CA GLN A 71 3.98 -5.63 11.38
C GLN A 71 3.70 -7.12 11.12
N ASP A 72 2.43 -7.52 11.12
CA ASP A 72 2.05 -8.92 11.01
C ASP A 72 1.95 -9.33 9.54
N ARG A 73 2.67 -10.40 9.15
CA ARG A 73 2.50 -11.03 7.84
C ARG A 73 1.27 -11.92 7.86
N ILE A 74 0.23 -11.51 7.15
CA ILE A 74 -1.06 -12.19 7.16
C ILE A 74 -1.23 -13.20 6.02
N ALA A 75 -0.45 -13.06 4.93
CA ALA A 75 -0.48 -13.97 3.79
C ALA A 75 0.85 -13.95 3.02
N VAL A 76 1.08 -14.98 2.22
CA VAL A 76 2.09 -15.06 1.18
C VAL A 76 1.39 -15.42 -0.11
N LEU A 77 1.67 -14.68 -1.19
CA LEU A 77 1.07 -14.87 -2.51
C LEU A 77 2.16 -15.27 -3.51
N GLY A 78 1.78 -16.15 -4.43
CA GLY A 78 2.66 -16.69 -5.47
C GLY A 78 2.31 -16.18 -6.88
N PRO A 79 2.98 -16.73 -7.91
CA PRO A 79 2.75 -16.33 -9.30
C PRO A 79 1.30 -16.59 -9.75
N GLY A 80 0.79 -15.73 -10.63
CA GLY A 80 -0.58 -15.74 -11.11
C GLY A 80 -1.57 -14.95 -10.24
N GLU A 81 -1.14 -14.49 -9.07
CA GLU A 81 -1.97 -13.69 -8.16
C GLU A 81 -2.07 -12.22 -8.62
N VAL A 82 -3.27 -11.66 -8.52
CA VAL A 82 -3.55 -10.23 -8.74
C VAL A 82 -3.57 -9.51 -7.41
N ILE A 83 -2.78 -8.44 -7.29
CA ILE A 83 -2.50 -7.76 -6.02
C ILE A 83 -2.93 -6.29 -6.10
N GLY A 84 -3.61 -5.82 -5.05
CA GLY A 84 -3.94 -4.39 -4.90
C GLY A 84 -5.22 -3.95 -5.62
N GLU A 85 -5.95 -4.92 -6.16
CA GLU A 85 -7.25 -4.81 -6.84
C GLU A 85 -8.37 -4.30 -5.93
N SER A 86 -8.27 -4.55 -4.62
CA SER A 86 -9.27 -4.16 -3.63
C SER A 86 -9.41 -2.64 -3.44
N ALA A 87 -8.30 -1.91 -3.49
CA ALA A 87 -8.30 -0.46 -3.26
C ALA A 87 -8.75 0.34 -4.49
N LEU A 88 -8.55 -0.21 -5.70
CA LEU A 88 -9.00 0.41 -6.94
C LEU A 88 -10.54 0.46 -7.05
N ARG A 89 -11.25 -0.58 -6.56
CA ARG A 89 -12.72 -0.62 -6.62
C ARG A 89 -13.41 0.23 -5.56
N ARG A 90 -12.86 0.28 -4.34
CA ARG A 90 -13.55 0.87 -3.19
C ARG A 90 -13.25 2.36 -2.99
N GLY A 91 -12.33 2.94 -3.78
CA GLY A 91 -11.87 4.33 -3.59
C GLY A 91 -11.25 4.57 -2.22
N LYS A 92 -10.73 3.51 -1.57
CA LYS A 92 -10.17 3.52 -0.22
C LYS A 92 -8.65 3.46 -0.27
N LEU A 93 -7.99 3.92 0.80
CA LEU A 93 -6.56 3.71 1.00
C LEU A 93 -6.22 2.22 0.95
N ARG A 94 -4.98 1.89 0.57
CA ARG A 94 -4.45 0.51 0.59
C ARG A 94 -4.61 -0.08 2.00
N SER A 95 -5.19 -1.28 2.10
CA SER A 95 -5.48 -1.94 3.37
C SER A 95 -4.30 -2.72 3.97
N ALA A 96 -3.28 -2.99 3.16
CA ALA A 96 -2.10 -3.76 3.53
C ALA A 96 -0.87 -3.26 2.76
N THR A 97 0.31 -3.52 3.31
CA THR A 97 1.59 -3.42 2.61
C THR A 97 1.85 -4.74 1.89
N VAL A 98 2.34 -4.69 0.65
CA VAL A 98 2.75 -5.88 -0.09
C VAL A 98 4.18 -5.71 -0.56
N THR A 99 5.03 -6.67 -0.21
CA THR A 99 6.48 -6.63 -0.43
C THR A 99 6.95 -7.94 -1.04
N THR A 100 7.77 -7.88 -2.09
CA THR A 100 8.43 -9.10 -2.61
C THR A 100 9.34 -9.69 -1.52
N ILE A 101 9.36 -11.01 -1.37
CA ILE A 101 10.17 -11.69 -0.35
C ILE A 101 11.62 -11.87 -0.82
N GLY A 102 11.83 -11.87 -2.14
CA GLY A 102 13.13 -12.02 -2.79
C GLY A 102 13.03 -11.61 -4.25
N PRO A 103 13.83 -12.21 -5.15
CA PRO A 103 13.72 -11.98 -6.57
C PRO A 103 12.30 -12.23 -7.09
N ALA A 104 11.72 -11.28 -7.81
CA ALA A 104 10.36 -11.35 -8.34
C ALA A 104 10.19 -10.49 -9.59
N GLU A 105 9.28 -10.89 -10.46
CA GLU A 105 8.86 -10.13 -11.63
C GLU A 105 7.37 -9.89 -11.58
N VAL A 106 6.95 -8.66 -11.89
CA VAL A 106 5.56 -8.23 -11.81
C VAL A 106 5.17 -7.40 -13.02
N LEU A 107 3.91 -7.51 -13.41
CA LEU A 107 3.25 -6.55 -14.29
C LEU A 107 2.53 -5.51 -13.44
N ARG A 108 2.84 -4.22 -13.61
CA ARG A 108 2.11 -3.10 -13.01
C ARG A 108 1.14 -2.52 -14.02
N VAL A 109 -0.15 -2.50 -13.68
CA VAL A 109 -1.21 -1.87 -14.48
C VAL A 109 -1.67 -0.62 -13.76
N GLU A 110 -1.52 0.54 -14.40
CA GLU A 110 -1.98 1.81 -13.83
C GLU A 110 -3.51 1.88 -13.80
N ARG A 111 -4.05 2.69 -12.88
CA ARG A 111 -5.49 2.89 -12.74
C ARG A 111 -6.14 3.34 -14.05
N ASP A 112 -5.48 4.26 -14.75
CA ASP A 112 -6.04 4.89 -15.95
C ASP A 112 -6.08 3.89 -17.12
N ASP A 113 -5.14 2.95 -17.18
CA ASP A 113 -5.16 1.83 -18.13
C ASP A 113 -6.09 0.69 -17.71
N LEU A 114 -6.34 0.53 -16.41
CA LEU A 114 -7.17 -0.56 -15.91
C LEU A 114 -8.65 -0.41 -16.29
N ALA A 115 -9.18 0.82 -16.28
CA ALA A 115 -10.58 1.06 -16.64
C ALA A 115 -10.96 0.54 -18.04
N PRO A 116 -10.26 0.91 -19.13
CA PRO A 116 -10.57 0.37 -20.45
C PRO A 116 -10.33 -1.15 -20.53
N LEU A 117 -9.30 -1.68 -19.87
CA LEU A 117 -9.06 -3.13 -19.84
C LEU A 117 -10.24 -3.90 -19.21
N LEU A 118 -10.85 -3.38 -18.15
CA LEU A 118 -11.99 -4.02 -17.50
C LEU A 118 -13.26 -4.02 -18.36
N ASP A 119 -13.39 -3.03 -19.24
CA ASP A 119 -14.51 -2.93 -20.19
C ASP A 119 -14.28 -3.83 -21.41
N GLU A 120 -13.03 -3.95 -21.86
CA GLU A 120 -12.64 -4.78 -23.00
C GLU A 120 -12.50 -6.27 -22.65
N ILE A 121 -12.10 -6.60 -21.43
CA ILE A 121 -11.71 -7.97 -21.01
C ILE A 121 -12.59 -8.42 -19.81
N PRO A 122 -13.75 -9.06 -20.07
CA PRO A 122 -14.62 -9.57 -19.01
C PRO A 122 -13.92 -10.54 -18.05
N ALA A 123 -13.01 -11.36 -18.57
CA ALA A 123 -12.25 -12.32 -17.75
C ALA A 123 -11.36 -11.63 -16.69
N LEU A 124 -10.82 -10.44 -16.98
CA LEU A 124 -10.03 -9.66 -16.02
C LEU A 124 -10.89 -9.14 -14.87
N ARG A 125 -12.10 -8.69 -15.19
CA ARG A 125 -13.09 -8.29 -14.19
C ARG A 125 -13.44 -9.48 -13.29
N GLU A 126 -13.71 -10.65 -13.86
CA GLU A 126 -14.01 -11.87 -13.11
C GLU A 126 -12.87 -12.27 -12.17
N ILE A 127 -11.61 -12.28 -12.63
CA ILE A 127 -10.46 -12.56 -11.75
C ILE A 127 -10.43 -11.54 -10.61
N MET A 128 -10.48 -10.25 -10.91
CA MET A 128 -10.38 -9.22 -9.87
C MET A 128 -11.51 -9.35 -8.84
N GLU A 129 -12.73 -9.69 -9.26
CA GLU A 129 -13.88 -9.98 -8.39
C GLU A 129 -13.68 -11.23 -7.54
N ALA A 130 -13.20 -12.32 -8.13
CA ALA A 130 -12.88 -13.55 -7.40
C ALA A 130 -11.81 -13.30 -6.33
N THR A 131 -10.71 -12.62 -6.68
CA THR A 131 -9.65 -12.25 -5.74
C THR A 131 -10.16 -11.34 -4.62
N ALA A 132 -11.06 -10.39 -4.92
CA ALA A 132 -11.72 -9.56 -3.90
C ALA A 132 -12.48 -10.36 -2.86
N ALA A 133 -13.21 -11.37 -3.34
CA ALA A 133 -14.13 -12.15 -2.52
C ALA A 133 -13.34 -13.08 -1.59
N GLN A 134 -12.17 -13.52 -2.02
CA GLN A 134 -11.24 -14.32 -1.24
C GLN A 134 -10.46 -13.49 -0.21
N HIS A 135 -10.26 -12.20 -0.47
CA HIS A 135 -9.69 -11.29 0.50
C HIS A 135 -10.62 -11.14 1.70
N VAL A 136 -10.20 -11.69 2.85
CA VAL A 136 -10.80 -11.35 4.13
C VAL A 136 -10.74 -9.83 4.24
N PRO A 137 -11.87 -9.13 4.43
CA PRO A 137 -11.82 -7.71 4.71
C PRO A 137 -10.99 -7.56 5.97
N VAL A 138 -9.75 -7.12 5.80
CA VAL A 138 -8.97 -6.52 6.87
C VAL A 138 -9.70 -5.21 7.15
N SER A 139 -10.79 -5.32 7.92
CA SER A 139 -11.20 -4.21 8.76
C SER A 139 -9.91 -3.83 9.48
N PRO A 140 -9.43 -2.58 9.39
CA PRO A 140 -8.26 -2.21 10.14
C PRO A 140 -8.62 -2.59 11.58
N LEU A 141 -7.97 -3.65 12.09
CA LEU A 141 -7.89 -3.85 13.53
C LEU A 141 -7.51 -2.45 14.01
N PRO A 142 -8.30 -1.83 14.90
CA PRO A 142 -7.94 -0.52 15.41
C PRO A 142 -6.51 -0.72 15.86
N LYS A 143 -5.53 -0.14 15.13
CA LYS A 143 -4.12 -0.17 15.53
C LYS A 143 -4.18 0.10 17.01
N PRO A 144 -3.67 -0.77 17.91
CA PRO A 144 -3.74 -0.48 19.32
C PRO A 144 -3.19 0.93 19.41
N LYS A 145 -4.08 1.91 19.69
CA LYS A 145 -3.68 3.30 19.72
C LYS A 145 -2.50 3.23 20.68
N PRO A 146 -1.26 3.59 20.26
CA PRO A 146 -0.13 3.55 21.17
C PRO A 146 -0.66 4.23 22.40
N PRO A 147 -0.77 3.55 23.57
CA PRO A 147 -1.76 3.86 24.58
C PRO A 147 -1.73 5.35 24.73
N ARG A 148 -2.69 6.02 24.07
CA ARG A 148 -2.98 7.39 24.36
C ARG A 148 -3.70 7.10 25.64
N SER A 149 -2.92 7.00 26.71
CA SER A 149 -3.28 7.51 28.01
C SER A 149 -4.10 8.70 27.63
N LYS A 150 -5.43 8.54 27.67
CA LYS A 150 -6.31 9.67 27.55
C LYS A 150 -5.85 10.46 28.75
N VAL A 151 -4.96 11.41 28.51
CA VAL A 151 -4.61 12.41 29.46
C VAL A 151 -5.88 13.24 29.48
N ASN A 152 -6.90 12.72 30.17
CA ASN A 152 -7.87 13.55 30.86
C ASN A 152 -7.10 14.22 32.01
N ALA A 153 -6.02 14.92 31.70
CA ALA A 153 -5.52 15.94 32.60
C ALA A 153 -6.27 17.18 32.15
N SER A 154 -7.29 17.53 32.92
CA SER A 154 -7.43 18.96 33.19
C SER A 154 -6.07 19.38 33.72
N VAL A 155 -5.37 20.28 33.03
CA VAL A 155 -4.13 20.85 33.56
C VAL A 155 -4.52 21.54 34.88
N PRO A 156 -3.95 21.14 36.02
CA PRO A 156 -4.19 21.84 37.28
C PRO A 156 -3.88 23.33 37.13
N THR A 157 -4.76 24.21 37.61
CA THR A 157 -4.59 25.67 37.50
C THR A 157 -3.24 26.13 38.04
N GLU A 158 -2.77 25.55 39.14
CA GLU A 158 -1.46 25.84 39.73
C GLU A 158 -0.28 25.56 38.78
N LEU A 159 -0.39 24.54 37.93
CA LEU A 159 0.65 24.26 36.93
C LEU A 159 0.66 25.27 35.79
N VAL A 160 -0.52 25.79 35.41
CA VAL A 160 -0.63 26.87 34.42
C VAL A 160 0.00 28.15 34.97
N GLU A 161 -0.34 28.53 36.20
CA GLU A 161 0.20 29.73 36.86
C GLU A 161 1.72 29.66 37.02
N ARG A 162 2.24 28.50 37.45
CA ARG A 162 3.69 28.30 37.57
C ARG A 162 4.41 28.40 36.22
N PHE A 163 3.77 27.94 35.15
CA PHE A 163 4.33 28.03 33.81
C PHE A 163 4.35 29.47 33.31
N GLU A 164 3.24 30.20 33.46
CA GLU A 164 3.16 31.63 33.09
C GLU A 164 4.19 32.46 33.85
N GLN A 165 4.31 32.25 35.17
CA GLN A 165 5.31 32.94 35.99
C GLN A 165 6.75 32.64 35.57
N ALA A 166 7.03 31.39 35.19
CA ALA A 166 8.35 31.00 34.69
C ALA A 166 8.65 31.62 33.32
N ALA A 167 7.66 31.67 32.42
CA ALA A 167 7.77 32.30 31.11
C ALA A 167 8.03 33.81 31.25
N ASP A 168 7.27 34.48 32.11
CA ASP A 168 7.44 35.90 32.42
C ASP A 168 8.82 36.20 33.02
N SER A 169 9.28 35.35 33.96
CA SER A 169 10.62 35.48 34.55
C SER A 169 11.75 35.29 33.52
N ALA A 170 11.49 34.51 32.47
CA ALA A 170 12.39 34.33 31.33
C ALA A 170 12.22 35.42 30.25
N GLY A 171 11.27 36.35 30.41
CA GLY A 171 10.97 37.39 29.44
C GLY A 171 10.32 36.89 28.15
N VAL A 172 9.70 35.70 28.17
CA VAL A 172 9.05 35.08 27.01
C VAL A 172 7.55 34.96 27.30
N GLY A 173 6.69 35.30 26.32
CA GLY A 173 5.25 35.11 26.49
C GLY A 173 4.88 33.63 26.62
N ALA A 174 3.91 33.30 27.48
CA ALA A 174 3.51 31.93 27.78
C ALA A 174 3.19 31.09 26.52
N ALA A 175 2.55 31.68 25.50
CA ALA A 175 2.26 30.99 24.24
C ALA A 175 3.54 30.57 23.50
N ALA A 176 4.53 31.45 23.41
CA ALA A 176 5.80 31.17 22.73
C ALA A 176 6.65 30.16 23.52
N ALA A 177 6.65 30.28 24.85
CA ALA A 177 7.31 29.30 25.72
C ALA A 177 6.67 27.90 25.59
N LEU A 178 5.36 27.82 25.41
CA LEU A 178 4.64 26.55 25.25
C LEU A 178 4.97 25.91 23.90
N GLU A 179 4.98 26.71 22.84
CA GLU A 179 5.33 26.26 21.49
C GLU A 179 6.77 25.72 21.44
N ASP A 180 7.73 26.45 22.01
CA ASP A 180 9.13 26.00 22.10
C ASP A 180 9.27 24.70 22.92
N ALA A 181 8.61 24.63 24.08
CA ALA A 181 8.62 23.42 24.92
C ALA A 181 8.04 22.19 24.20
N LEU A 182 6.97 22.38 23.42
CA LEU A 182 6.36 21.31 22.62
C LEU A 182 7.28 20.86 21.48
N ASN A 183 7.89 21.80 20.74
CA ASN A 183 8.81 21.49 19.65
C ASN A 183 10.03 20.71 20.17
N GLN A 184 10.65 21.16 21.26
CA GLN A 184 11.78 20.45 21.87
C GLN A 184 11.37 19.07 22.40
N TRP A 185 10.15 18.91 22.92
CA TRP A 185 9.67 17.61 23.35
C TRP A 185 9.47 16.67 22.15
N ILE A 186 8.91 17.17 21.04
CA ILE A 186 8.73 16.41 19.80
C ILE A 186 10.08 15.98 19.26
N GLU A 187 11.06 16.88 19.13
CA GLU A 187 12.40 16.54 18.64
C GLU A 187 13.08 15.44 19.47
N ARG A 188 12.95 15.53 20.81
CA ARG A 188 13.51 14.53 21.74
C ARG A 188 12.82 13.17 21.67
N ASN A 189 11.58 13.10 21.21
CA ASN A 189 10.77 11.87 21.24
C ASN A 189 10.39 11.35 19.84
N SER A 190 10.82 12.01 18.76
CA SER A 190 10.52 11.61 17.37
C SER A 190 11.65 10.81 16.69
N THR A 191 12.71 10.47 17.43
CA THR A 191 13.77 9.55 16.96
C THR A 191 13.60 8.17 17.62
N ALA A 192 12.63 7.41 17.12
CA ALA A 192 12.49 5.97 17.34
C ALA A 192 11.73 5.33 16.17
#